data_AF-A0A8T9S7J8-F1
#
_entry.id   AF-A0A8T9S7J8-F1
#
_cell.length_a   1.000
_cell.length_b   1.000
_cell.length_c   1.000
_cell.angle_alpha   90.00
_cell.angle_beta   90.00
_cell.angle_gamma   90.00
#
_symmetry.space_group_name_H-M   'P 1'
#
loop_
_entity.id
_entity.type
_entity.pdbx_description
1 polymer ?
#
loop_
_entity_poly.entity_id
_entity_poly.type
_entity_poly.pdbx_seq_one_letter_code
_entity_poly.pdbx_strand_id
1 'polypeptide(L)'
;MPPLQGYRQANTKGSILEASAVVEYNFLDYHYRTDKIHFTPYLFAGLAAFYASTTTVSNSLGGQYNQDGSMLGFSIPAGAGLKYALSEHINLGLEVGVRKAFTDQLDHLSEQDPFLVNVHDQDWYYYSGLSISYTFYKIPCPSQYKKNKRLLK
;
A
#
# COMPACT_ATOMS: atom_id res chain seq x y z
N MET A 1 19.49 16.24 -21.83
CA MET A 1 18.29 17.01 -21.43
C MET A 1 17.99 16.65 -19.98
N PRO A 2 17.85 17.62 -19.07
CA PRO A 2 17.45 17.33 -17.69
C PRO A 2 16.04 16.72 -17.64
N PRO A 3 15.70 15.93 -16.61
CA PRO A 3 14.35 15.40 -16.45
C PRO A 3 13.35 16.56 -16.38
N LEU A 4 12.17 16.42 -17.00
CA LEU A 4 11.12 17.45 -17.05
C LEU A 4 10.79 18.04 -15.67
N GLN A 5 10.89 17.21 -14.62
CA GLN A 5 10.68 17.60 -13.22
C GLN A 5 11.62 18.74 -12.76
N GLY A 6 12.88 18.75 -13.22
CA GLY A 6 13.86 19.79 -12.88
C GLY A 6 13.61 21.14 -13.58
N TYR A 7 12.87 21.13 -14.69
CA TYR A 7 12.50 22.34 -15.43
C TYR A 7 11.22 23.00 -14.86
N ARG A 8 10.29 22.19 -14.35
CA ARG A 8 8.97 22.63 -13.87
C ARG A 8 9.01 23.34 -12.51
N GLN A 9 10.02 23.10 -11.67
CA GLN A 9 10.19 23.69 -10.31
C GLN A 9 8.86 23.80 -9.52
N ALA A 10 8.00 22.79 -9.62
CA ALA A 10 6.71 22.74 -8.96
C ALA A 10 6.85 22.03 -7.60
N ASN A 11 6.21 22.59 -6.58
CA ASN A 11 6.12 22.01 -5.25
C ASN A 11 4.65 21.72 -4.94
N THR A 12 4.33 20.44 -4.81
CA THR A 12 2.98 19.98 -4.46
C THR A 12 2.95 19.61 -2.98
N LYS A 13 2.05 20.25 -2.23
CA LYS A 13 1.77 19.91 -0.84
C LYS A 13 0.32 19.49 -0.72
N GLY A 14 0.06 18.43 0.03
CA GLY A 14 -1.30 17.96 0.20
C GLY A 14 -1.43 16.94 1.32
N SER A 15 -2.68 16.61 1.60
CA SER A 15 -3.05 15.50 2.48
C SER A 15 -3.79 14.45 1.66
N ILE A 16 -3.49 13.18 1.94
CA ILE A 16 -4.14 12.04 1.30
C ILE A 16 -4.76 11.20 2.40
N LEU A 17 -6.07 10.98 2.31
CA LEU A 17 -6.82 10.06 3.15
C LEU A 17 -7.15 8.83 2.31
N GLU A 18 -6.76 7.63 2.75
CA GLU A 18 -7.03 6.39 2.04
C GLU A 18 -7.88 5.46 2.91
N ALA A 19 -8.89 4.85 2.29
CA ALA A 19 -9.65 3.75 2.84
C ALA A 19 -9.45 2.53 1.93
N SER A 20 -8.96 1.42 2.48
CA SER A 20 -8.66 0.22 1.71
C SER A 20 -9.27 -1.04 2.33
N ALA A 21 -9.73 -1.94 1.45
CA ALA A 21 -10.21 -3.27 1.78
C ALA A 21 -9.28 -4.27 1.08
N VAL A 22 -8.56 -5.06 1.89
CA VAL A 22 -7.47 -5.89 1.42
C VAL A 22 -7.63 -7.31 1.95
N VAL A 23 -7.38 -8.29 1.08
CA VAL A 23 -7.29 -9.70 1.45
C VAL A 23 -5.82 -10.07 1.58
N GLU A 24 -5.47 -10.70 2.70
CA GLU A 24 -4.13 -11.18 2.99
C GLU A 24 -4.07 -12.71 2.87
N TYR A 25 -3.07 -13.21 2.18
CA TYR A 25 -2.75 -14.63 2.10
C TYR A 25 -1.40 -14.89 2.77
N ASN A 26 -1.41 -15.63 3.88
CA ASN A 26 -0.22 -16.02 4.63
C ASN A 26 0.25 -17.40 4.16
N PHE A 27 1.49 -17.53 3.69
CA PHE A 27 2.01 -18.81 3.20
C PHE A 27 2.40 -19.78 4.31
N LEU A 28 2.79 -19.27 5.49
CA LEU A 28 3.24 -20.08 6.61
C LEU A 28 2.27 -19.96 7.79
N ASP A 29 1.90 -21.10 8.36
CA ASP A 29 1.15 -21.19 9.60
C ASP A 29 2.07 -20.82 10.78
N TYR A 30 2.20 -19.52 11.07
CA TYR A 30 2.99 -19.03 12.22
C TYR A 30 2.24 -19.16 13.57
N HIS A 31 0.99 -19.63 13.55
CA HIS A 31 0.14 -19.67 14.74
C HIS A 31 0.51 -20.77 15.75
N TYR A 32 1.29 -21.79 15.37
CA TYR A 32 1.64 -22.90 16.27
C TYR A 32 3.06 -22.75 16.84
N ARG A 33 3.15 -22.61 18.18
CA ARG A 33 4.39 -22.39 18.94
C ARG A 33 5.43 -23.53 18.85
N THR A 34 5.08 -24.66 18.25
CA THR A 34 6.01 -25.80 18.06
C THR A 34 6.81 -25.67 16.76
N ASP A 35 6.47 -24.72 15.88
CA ASP A 35 7.23 -24.47 14.67
C ASP A 35 8.46 -23.61 14.96
N LYS A 36 9.61 -24.02 14.42
CA LYS A 36 10.91 -23.34 14.61
C LYS A 36 10.96 -21.96 13.94
N ILE A 37 9.94 -21.60 13.16
CA ILE A 37 9.92 -20.43 12.28
C ILE A 37 8.82 -19.48 12.77
N HIS A 38 9.23 -18.32 13.30
CA HIS A 38 8.34 -17.28 13.82
C HIS A 38 8.05 -16.16 12.81
N PHE A 39 8.31 -16.38 11.52
CA PHE A 39 8.00 -15.45 10.45
C PHE A 39 7.07 -16.09 9.42
N THR A 40 6.17 -15.30 8.85
CA THR A 40 5.39 -15.67 7.67
C THR A 40 5.49 -14.59 6.60
N PRO A 41 5.94 -14.93 5.38
CA PRO A 41 5.67 -14.07 4.25
C PRO A 41 4.18 -14.11 3.94
N TYR A 42 3.63 -12.96 3.57
CA TYR A 42 2.26 -12.84 3.18
C TYR A 42 2.15 -11.95 1.93
N LEU A 43 1.15 -12.22 1.11
CA LEU A 43 0.75 -11.36 0.01
C LEU A 43 -0.56 -10.70 0.36
N PHE A 44 -0.75 -9.49 -0.16
CA PHE A 44 -1.99 -8.78 0.02
C PHE A 44 -2.42 -8.14 -1.29
N ALA A 45 -3.73 -8.16 -1.55
CA ALA A 45 -4.32 -7.51 -2.71
C ALA A 45 -5.74 -7.05 -2.36
N GLY A 46 -6.16 -5.92 -2.92
CA GLY A 46 -7.43 -5.33 -2.54
C GLY A 46 -7.89 -4.19 -3.43
N LEU A 47 -8.88 -3.47 -2.90
CA LEU A 47 -9.42 -2.25 -3.47
C LEU A 47 -9.27 -1.14 -2.45
N ALA A 48 -8.89 0.05 -2.90
CA ALA A 48 -8.77 1.23 -2.08
C ALA A 48 -9.44 2.42 -2.75
N ALA A 49 -10.06 3.27 -1.95
CA ALA A 49 -10.49 4.60 -2.34
C ALA A 49 -9.63 5.60 -1.59
N PHE A 50 -9.17 6.65 -2.26
CA PHE A 50 -8.42 7.71 -1.64
C PHE A 50 -9.02 9.07 -1.96
N TYR A 51 -8.92 9.97 -1.00
CA TYR A 51 -9.25 11.37 -1.12
C TYR A 51 -7.95 12.15 -0.99
N ALA A 52 -7.51 12.78 -2.07
CA ALA A 52 -6.33 13.61 -2.09
C ALA A 52 -6.75 15.08 -2.19
N SER A 53 -6.21 15.91 -1.30
CA SER A 53 -6.36 17.37 -1.34
C SER A 53 -4.97 17.94 -1.52
N THR A 54 -4.64 18.43 -2.71
CA THR A 54 -3.30 18.90 -3.06
C THR A 54 -3.33 20.33 -3.59
N THR A 55 -2.41 21.14 -3.11
CA THR A 55 -2.08 22.47 -3.60
C THR A 55 -0.73 22.38 -4.32
N THR A 56 -0.71 22.59 -5.63
CA THR A 56 0.52 22.64 -6.41
C THR A 56 0.90 24.09 -6.67
N VAL A 57 2.10 24.49 -6.25
CA VAL A 57 2.65 25.83 -6.51
C VAL A 57 3.85 25.70 -7.43
N SER A 58 3.82 26.35 -8.59
CA SER A 58 4.96 26.43 -9.51
C SER A 58 5.59 27.81 -9.52
N ASN A 59 6.88 27.87 -9.20
CA ASN A 59 7.63 29.15 -9.15
C ASN A 59 8.18 29.58 -10.51
N SER A 60 8.30 28.69 -11.50
CA SER A 60 8.93 28.99 -12.80
C SER A 60 7.94 29.31 -13.93
N LEU A 61 6.65 28.98 -13.78
CA LEU A 61 5.63 29.12 -14.84
C LEU A 61 4.59 30.24 -14.57
N GLY A 62 4.73 31.00 -13.48
CA GLY A 62 3.83 32.09 -13.11
C GLY A 62 2.56 31.62 -12.39
N GLY A 63 1.94 32.51 -11.61
CA GLY A 63 0.84 32.20 -10.68
C GLY A 63 -0.47 31.68 -11.30
N GLN A 64 -0.55 31.52 -12.62
CA GLN A 64 -1.69 30.88 -13.31
C GLN A 64 -1.68 29.35 -13.22
N TYR A 65 -0.62 28.76 -12.66
CA TYR A 65 -0.50 27.31 -12.46
C TYR A 65 -0.66 26.88 -11.00
N ASN A 66 -1.10 27.79 -10.14
CA ASN A 66 -1.51 27.47 -8.77
C ASN A 66 -2.91 26.85 -8.83
N GLN A 67 -2.98 25.52 -8.85
CA GLN A 67 -4.23 24.79 -8.80
C GLN A 67 -4.41 24.18 -7.41
N ASP A 68 -5.56 24.48 -6.81
CA ASP A 68 -6.07 23.85 -5.60
C ASP A 68 -7.17 22.89 -6.04
N GLY A 69 -6.97 21.60 -5.80
CA GLY A 69 -7.93 20.58 -6.18
C GLY A 69 -8.03 19.48 -5.14
N SER A 70 -9.26 19.05 -4.90
CA SER A 70 -9.55 17.84 -4.17
C SER A 70 -10.13 16.80 -5.12
N MET A 71 -9.65 15.57 -4.99
CA MET A 71 -10.05 14.46 -5.83
C MET A 71 -10.35 13.23 -4.99
N LEU A 72 -11.45 12.56 -5.36
CA LEU A 72 -11.73 11.18 -4.97
C LEU A 72 -11.26 10.25 -6.09
N GLY A 73 -10.35 9.33 -5.77
CA GLY A 73 -9.82 8.34 -6.68
C GLY A 73 -9.97 6.93 -6.15
N PHE A 74 -9.89 5.95 -7.05
CA PHE A 74 -9.81 4.54 -6.69
C PHE A 74 -8.43 4.00 -7.05
N SER A 75 -7.94 3.06 -6.25
CA SER A 75 -6.68 2.36 -6.50
C SER A 75 -6.78 0.88 -6.14
N ILE A 76 -5.96 0.07 -6.79
CA ILE A 76 -5.78 -1.33 -6.44
C ILE A 76 -4.45 -1.46 -5.69
N PRO A 77 -4.49 -1.61 -4.35
CA PRO A 77 -3.32 -1.99 -3.58
C PRO A 77 -2.99 -3.47 -3.81
N ALA A 78 -1.73 -3.74 -4.13
CA ALA A 78 -1.18 -5.09 -4.17
C ALA A 78 0.26 -5.07 -3.65
N GLY A 79 0.63 -6.07 -2.88
CA GLY A 79 1.95 -6.09 -2.27
C GLY A 79 2.29 -7.38 -1.56
N ALA A 80 3.44 -7.34 -0.93
CA ALA A 80 3.99 -8.40 -0.15
C ALA A 80 4.47 -7.85 1.20
N GLY A 81 4.42 -8.69 2.21
CA GLY A 81 4.97 -8.35 3.51
C GLY A 81 5.52 -9.55 4.24
N LEU A 82 6.19 -9.25 5.34
CA LEU A 82 6.73 -10.22 6.29
C LEU A 82 6.09 -9.90 7.63
N LYS A 83 5.42 -10.90 8.23
CA LYS A 83 4.98 -10.83 9.63
C LYS A 83 5.93 -11.65 10.48
N TYR A 84 6.37 -11.09 11.59
CA TYR A 84 7.25 -11.70 12.57
C TYR A 84 6.60 -11.67 13.96
N ALA A 85 6.37 -12.84 14.54
CA ALA A 85 5.84 -12.97 15.88
C ALA A 85 6.98 -12.81 16.90
N LEU A 86 7.07 -11.64 17.54
CA LEU A 86 8.09 -11.37 18.57
C LEU A 86 7.71 -11.99 19.93
N SER A 87 6.41 -12.01 20.25
CA SER A 87 5.86 -12.58 21.48
C SER A 87 4.46 -13.14 21.22
N GLU A 88 3.85 -13.80 22.21
CA GLU A 88 2.48 -14.36 22.10
C GLU A 88 1.43 -13.30 21.76
N HIS A 89 1.69 -12.06 22.14
CA HIS A 89 0.76 -10.96 21.97
C HIS A 89 1.27 -9.89 21.01
N ILE A 90 2.54 -9.93 20.59
CA ILE A 90 3.16 -8.86 19.78
C ILE A 90 3.67 -9.44 18.47
N ASN A 91 3.15 -8.91 17.37
CA ASN A 91 3.58 -9.19 16.01
C ASN A 91 4.13 -7.92 15.37
N LEU A 92 5.21 -8.06 14.63
CA LEU A 92 5.79 -7.02 13.79
C LEU A 92 5.46 -7.34 12.33
N GLY A 93 5.06 -6.34 11.56
CA GLY A 93 4.83 -6.44 10.13
C GLY A 93 5.78 -5.51 9.38
N LEU A 94 6.33 -6.00 8.28
CA LEU A 94 7.02 -5.21 7.29
C LEU A 94 6.26 -5.38 5.98
N GLU A 95 5.93 -4.27 5.32
CA GLU A 95 5.03 -4.28 4.18
C GLU A 95 5.62 -3.44 3.07
N VAL A 96 5.60 -3.96 1.86
CA VAL A 96 5.90 -3.21 0.64
C VAL A 96 4.78 -3.46 -0.37
N GLY A 97 4.21 -2.39 -0.87
CA GLY A 97 3.06 -2.45 -1.75
C GLY A 97 3.14 -1.43 -2.86
N VAL A 98 2.60 -1.82 -4.01
CA VAL A 98 2.27 -0.92 -5.10
C VAL A 98 0.80 -0.60 -5.01
N ARG A 99 0.43 0.65 -5.23
CA ARG A 99 -0.96 1.06 -5.37
C ARG A 99 -1.09 1.71 -6.73
N LYS A 100 -1.83 1.02 -7.60
CA LYS A 100 -2.14 1.52 -8.94
C LYS A 100 -3.36 2.41 -8.83
N ALA A 101 -3.21 3.72 -9.00
CA ALA A 101 -4.34 4.64 -9.05
C ALA A 101 -4.99 4.57 -10.44
N PHE A 102 -6.32 4.48 -10.49
CA PHE A 102 -7.08 4.51 -11.75
C PHE A 102 -7.49 5.93 -12.15
N THR A 103 -6.78 6.94 -11.64
CA THR A 103 -7.08 8.35 -11.90
C THR A 103 -5.83 9.08 -12.40
N ASP A 104 -6.04 9.92 -13.41
CA ASP A 104 -5.05 10.69 -14.20
C ASP A 104 -4.83 12.11 -13.61
N GLN A 105 -5.05 12.25 -12.30
CA GLN A 105 -5.18 13.56 -11.64
C GLN A 105 -4.42 13.62 -10.32
N LEU A 106 -3.52 12.66 -10.05
CA LEU A 106 -2.74 12.68 -8.82
C LEU A 106 -1.78 13.88 -8.76
N ASP A 107 -1.38 14.41 -9.93
CA ASP A 107 -0.47 15.56 -10.06
C ASP A 107 -1.15 16.85 -10.59
N HIS A 108 -2.45 16.82 -10.90
CA HIS A 108 -3.22 17.93 -11.52
C HIS A 108 -2.60 18.49 -12.81
N LEU A 109 -1.78 17.71 -13.53
CA LEU A 109 -1.12 18.17 -14.76
C LEU A 109 -1.90 17.81 -16.03
N SER A 110 -3.03 17.09 -15.93
CA SER A 110 -3.80 16.63 -17.09
C SER A 110 -4.37 17.75 -17.99
N GLU A 111 -4.43 19.00 -17.52
CA GLU A 111 -4.89 20.14 -18.32
C GLU A 111 -3.76 20.94 -19.01
N GLN A 112 -2.49 20.52 -18.90
CA GLN A 112 -1.37 21.21 -19.55
C GLN A 112 -0.83 20.45 -20.76
N ASP A 113 -0.78 21.17 -21.89
CA ASP A 113 -0.11 20.88 -23.17
C ASP A 113 0.21 19.40 -23.46
N PRO A 114 -0.42 18.75 -24.46
CA PRO A 114 -0.22 17.33 -24.79
C PRO A 114 1.22 16.94 -25.21
N PHE A 115 2.14 17.91 -25.27
CA PHE A 115 3.57 17.70 -25.49
C PHE A 115 4.39 17.49 -24.20
N LEU A 116 3.85 17.78 -23.01
CA LEU A 116 4.55 17.68 -21.72
C LEU A 116 3.91 16.69 -20.72
N VAL A 117 2.78 16.08 -21.06
CA VAL A 117 1.95 15.25 -20.16
C VAL A 117 1.48 13.98 -20.87
N ASN A 118 1.49 12.84 -20.16
CA ASN A 118 1.08 11.54 -20.70
C ASN A 118 -0.39 11.27 -20.34
N VAL A 119 -1.32 11.64 -21.22
CA VAL A 119 -2.80 11.58 -21.06
C VAL A 119 -3.36 10.15 -20.86
N HIS A 120 -2.51 9.12 -20.86
CA HIS A 120 -2.94 7.73 -20.78
C HIS A 120 -2.12 6.86 -19.82
N ASP A 121 -1.25 7.46 -19.00
CA ASP A 121 -0.54 6.71 -17.96
C ASP A 121 -1.31 6.74 -16.65
N GLN A 122 -1.51 5.57 -16.07
CA GLN A 122 -2.12 5.46 -14.76
C GLN A 122 -1.02 5.63 -13.72
N ASP A 123 -1.14 6.60 -12.81
CA ASP A 123 -0.12 6.85 -11.79
C ASP A 123 -0.02 5.69 -10.79
N TRP A 124 1.22 5.24 -10.52
CA TRP A 124 1.51 4.23 -9.51
C TRP A 124 2.27 4.89 -8.37
N TYR A 125 1.88 4.59 -7.14
CA TYR A 125 2.63 4.99 -5.97
C TYR A 125 3.04 3.78 -5.15
N TYR A 126 4.23 3.89 -4.57
CA TYR A 126 4.85 2.83 -3.77
C TYR A 126 4.71 3.17 -2.30
N TYR A 127 4.46 2.14 -1.50
CA TYR A 127 4.37 2.24 -0.06
C TYR A 127 5.26 1.19 0.58
N SER A 128 6.02 1.64 1.57
CA SER A 128 6.80 0.78 2.45
C SER A 128 6.52 1.17 3.89
N GLY A 129 6.09 0.22 4.70
CA GLY A 129 5.65 0.47 6.07
C GLY A 129 6.15 -0.58 7.05
N LEU A 130 6.29 -0.17 8.30
CA LEU A 130 6.45 -1.06 9.44
C LEU A 130 5.17 -0.96 10.29
N SER A 131 4.60 -2.11 10.64
CA SER A 131 3.40 -2.21 11.46
C SER A 131 3.70 -3.00 12.74
N ILE A 132 3.03 -2.64 13.84
CA ILE A 132 3.07 -3.39 15.10
C ILE A 132 1.64 -3.77 15.42
N SER A 133 1.38 -5.05 15.60
CA SER A 133 0.05 -5.59 15.87
C SER A 133 0.03 -6.32 17.21
N TYR A 134 -0.95 -6.00 18.05
CA TYR A 134 -1.16 -6.65 19.34
C TYR A 134 -2.35 -7.61 19.30
N THR A 135 -2.16 -8.85 19.73
CA THR A 135 -3.21 -9.88 19.78
C THR A 135 -3.72 -10.05 21.21
N PHE A 136 -4.99 -9.68 21.48
CA PHE A 136 -5.58 -9.69 22.82
C PHE A 136 -6.06 -11.07 23.29
N TYR A 137 -6.65 -11.87 22.40
CA TYR A 137 -7.19 -13.19 22.75
C TYR A 137 -6.94 -14.18 21.62
N LYS A 138 -6.41 -15.36 21.97
CA LYS A 138 -6.26 -16.48 21.05
C LYS A 138 -7.33 -17.51 21.39
N ILE A 139 -8.34 -17.64 20.55
CA ILE A 139 -9.29 -18.76 20.67
C ILE A 139 -8.46 -20.03 20.47
N PRO A 140 -8.43 -20.96 21.44
CA PRO A 140 -7.72 -22.21 21.26
C PRO A 140 -8.43 -23.01 20.17
N CYS A 141 -7.93 -22.92 18.93
CA CYS A 141 -8.35 -23.84 17.90
C CYS A 141 -7.97 -25.26 18.36
N PRO A 142 -8.89 -26.25 18.29
CA PRO A 142 -8.51 -27.63 18.55
C PRO A 142 -7.35 -27.98 17.63
N SER A 143 -6.35 -28.68 18.18
CA SER A 143 -5.18 -29.10 17.39
C SER A 143 -5.67 -29.89 16.18
N GLN A 144 -5.28 -29.46 14.98
CA GLN A 144 -5.50 -30.23 13.78
C GLN A 144 -4.83 -31.59 14.03
N TYR A 145 -5.63 -32.65 14.10
CA TYR A 145 -5.16 -34.02 14.32
C TYR A 145 -4.28 -34.39 13.13
N LYS A 146 -2.97 -34.13 13.25
CA LYS A 146 -1.97 -34.55 12.26
C LYS A 146 -2.13 -36.06 12.14
N LYS A 147 -2.76 -36.45 11.04
CA LYS A 147 -3.17 -37.80 10.64
C LYS A 147 -1.98 -38.73 10.82
N ASN A 148 -1.88 -39.33 12.00
CA ASN A 148 -0.87 -40.32 12.31
C ASN A 148 -1.25 -41.56 11.48
N LYS A 149 -0.54 -41.79 10.36
CA LYS A 149 -0.83 -42.89 9.40
C LYS A 149 -0.73 -44.30 10.01
N ARG A 150 -0.44 -44.42 11.31
CA ARG A 150 -0.31 -45.68 12.07
C ARG A 150 -1.56 -46.10 12.85
N LEU A 151 -2.62 -45.28 12.92
CA LEU A 151 -3.84 -45.57 13.69
C LEU A 151 -5.00 -46.15 12.86
N LEU A 152 -4.76 -46.45 11.59
CA LEU A 152 -5.66 -47.25 10.75
C LEU A 152 -4.96 -48.59 10.48
N LYS A 153 -5.06 -49.51 11.43
CA LYS A 153 -4.69 -50.91 11.26
C LYS A 153 -5.80 -51.79 11.82
#